data_AF-A0A4S2KCS0-F1
#
_entry.id   AF-A0A4S2KCS0-F1
#
_cell.length_a   1.000
_cell.length_b   1.000
_cell.length_c   1.000
_cell.angle_alpha   90.00
_cell.angle_beta   90.00
_cell.angle_gamma   90.00
#
_symmetry.space_group_name_H-M   'P 1'
#
loop_
_entity.id
_entity.type
_entity.pdbx_description
1 polymer ?
#
loop_
_entity_poly.entity_id
_entity_poly.type
_entity_poly.pdbx_seq_one_letter_code
_entity_poly.pdbx_strand_id
1 'polypeptide(L)'
;MLEFQQRATPEDLKIVASIERKRQIEEARKLRIFNPRVRKIGIDKEFLDKQVEEKKQQREWERTKECQLDEVLIRSNEHAVHLERRQEEERRRINKEVESYRQVHQRAEDRRDYDLYDPEALKKSLPARVDDNGDDPSLGAASAQKCRNAAEERRNDEILRLYRFEGEDRNLAERLKAQREQMRWWIQRQKEEREAAEKARRDAEDAYQEVVLSRDKRAMTLTRMEEECRRRLNEATATFNRALAEEQQHRRHCEAVQDEEDKKAEIYNHVTGDFLTEAREQAESTRGPCKPLADRYKGMTADELKVFRDAQLQQMEEIHVSISSTVEFVQYLKQSITSAHFKYSLAVMYPLTTINFNVRKLLSKSSFQKIKLEEKRINEDWDHLMDSHLQTAYSYECELNQRKSELNKKIAEENLRLAEQQKQHQEYLNRIVYKTQPTAAFYEQFNKGTR
;
A
#
# COMPACT_ATOMS: atom_id res chain seq x y z
N MET A 1 -217.01 -46.42 20.21
CA MET A 1 -217.46 -45.60 19.07
C MET A 1 -216.25 -45.37 18.17
N LEU A 2 -216.44 -45.61 16.86
CA LEU A 2 -215.47 -45.65 15.76
C LEU A 2 -214.04 -45.07 15.98
N GLU A 3 -213.04 -45.93 15.89
CA GLU A 3 -211.61 -45.58 15.81
C GLU A 3 -211.21 -45.33 14.33
N PHE A 4 -210.74 -44.11 14.01
CA PHE A 4 -210.08 -43.83 12.75
C PHE A 4 -208.63 -44.33 12.81
N GLN A 5 -208.36 -45.50 12.24
CA GLN A 5 -206.98 -45.94 11.97
C GLN A 5 -206.40 -45.15 10.79
N GLN A 6 -205.69 -44.06 11.08
CA GLN A 6 -204.77 -43.47 10.12
C GLN A 6 -203.53 -44.38 10.01
N ARG A 7 -203.45 -45.21 8.96
CA ARG A 7 -202.25 -46.01 8.66
C ARG A 7 -201.13 -45.06 8.21
N ALA A 8 -200.15 -44.85 9.08
CA ALA A 8 -198.91 -44.13 8.74
C ALA A 8 -198.14 -44.86 7.63
N THR A 9 -197.56 -44.10 6.70
CA THR A 9 -196.81 -44.66 5.56
C THR A 9 -195.38 -45.03 5.97
N PRO A 10 -194.70 -45.94 5.23
CA PRO A 10 -193.30 -46.30 5.52
C PRO A 10 -192.32 -45.11 5.46
N GLU A 11 -192.65 -44.06 4.69
CA GLU A 11 -191.88 -42.81 4.64
C GLU A 11 -192.00 -42.03 5.96
N ASP A 12 -193.18 -42.01 6.57
CA ASP A 12 -193.39 -41.39 7.88
C ASP A 12 -192.53 -42.06 8.97
N LEU A 13 -192.37 -43.40 8.93
CA LEU A 13 -191.53 -44.13 9.88
C LEU A 13 -190.03 -43.81 9.73
N LYS A 14 -189.53 -43.62 8.50
CA LYS A 14 -188.14 -43.18 8.27
C LYS A 14 -187.93 -41.75 8.75
N ILE A 15 -188.93 -40.88 8.55
CA ILE A 15 -188.91 -39.50 9.05
C ILE A 15 -188.86 -39.53 10.58
N VAL A 16 -189.70 -40.34 11.23
CA VAL A 16 -189.70 -40.51 12.70
C VAL A 16 -188.36 -41.05 13.21
N ALA A 17 -187.77 -42.09 12.59
CA ALA A 17 -186.46 -42.62 13.00
C ALA A 17 -185.29 -41.64 12.76
N SER A 18 -185.36 -40.80 11.72
CA SER A 18 -184.40 -39.71 11.50
C SER A 18 -184.56 -38.61 12.54
N ILE A 19 -185.81 -38.26 12.90
CA ILE A 19 -186.12 -37.33 13.99
C ILE A 19 -185.64 -37.87 15.33
N GLU A 20 -185.85 -39.16 15.62
CA GLU A 20 -185.39 -39.79 16.85
C GLU A 20 -183.87 -39.86 16.92
N ARG A 21 -183.17 -40.21 15.84
CA ARG A 21 -181.70 -40.11 15.80
C ARG A 21 -181.23 -38.69 16.02
N LYS A 22 -181.88 -37.69 15.40
CA LYS A 22 -181.58 -36.28 15.67
C LYS A 22 -181.85 -35.91 17.13
N ARG A 23 -182.93 -36.40 17.74
CA ARG A 23 -183.24 -36.21 19.16
C ARG A 23 -182.19 -36.86 20.05
N GLN A 24 -181.77 -38.09 19.78
CA GLN A 24 -180.72 -38.79 20.52
C GLN A 24 -179.36 -38.10 20.39
N ILE A 25 -179.01 -37.62 19.18
CA ILE A 25 -177.80 -36.83 18.96
C ILE A 25 -177.89 -35.51 19.73
N GLU A 26 -179.03 -34.81 19.67
CA GLU A 26 -179.25 -33.58 20.44
C GLU A 26 -179.29 -33.83 21.95
N GLU A 27 -179.78 -34.98 22.43
CA GLU A 27 -179.72 -35.37 23.86
C GLU A 27 -178.29 -35.68 24.32
N ALA A 28 -177.53 -36.45 23.54
CA ALA A 28 -176.11 -36.68 23.80
C ALA A 28 -175.30 -35.37 23.75
N ARG A 29 -175.69 -34.44 22.88
CA ARG A 29 -175.11 -33.10 22.77
C ARG A 29 -175.54 -32.20 23.93
N LYS A 30 -176.79 -32.26 24.39
CA LYS A 30 -177.31 -31.52 25.56
C LYS A 30 -176.49 -31.84 26.81
N LEU A 31 -176.16 -33.10 27.04
CA LEU A 31 -175.30 -33.51 28.16
C LEU A 31 -173.93 -32.80 28.14
N ARG A 32 -173.39 -32.48 26.96
CA ARG A 32 -172.15 -31.72 26.80
C ARG A 32 -172.33 -30.20 26.88
N ILE A 33 -173.40 -29.65 26.32
CA ILE A 33 -173.64 -28.19 26.24
C ILE A 33 -174.09 -27.62 27.58
N PHE A 34 -175.00 -28.31 28.29
CA PHE A 34 -175.59 -27.82 29.53
C PHE A 34 -174.72 -28.08 30.77
N ASN A 35 -173.73 -28.98 30.70
CA ASN A 35 -172.78 -29.17 31.78
C ASN A 35 -171.65 -28.12 31.69
N PRO A 36 -171.59 -27.12 32.60
CA PRO A 36 -170.64 -26.02 32.50
C PRO A 36 -169.18 -26.49 32.59
N ARG A 37 -168.89 -27.60 33.28
CA ARG A 37 -167.53 -28.13 33.43
C ARG A 37 -167.03 -28.79 32.15
N VAL A 38 -167.87 -29.60 31.51
CA VAL A 38 -167.55 -30.23 30.20
C VAL A 38 -167.46 -29.19 29.10
N ARG A 39 -168.28 -28.13 29.15
CA ARG A 39 -168.21 -27.01 28.19
C ARG A 39 -166.92 -26.20 28.33
N LYS A 40 -166.44 -25.98 29.55
CA LYS A 40 -165.26 -25.14 29.81
C LYS A 40 -163.95 -25.91 29.66
N ILE A 41 -163.89 -27.18 30.07
CA ILE A 41 -162.67 -28.02 30.12
C ILE A 41 -163.02 -29.50 29.84
N GLY A 42 -163.74 -29.79 28.75
CA GLY A 42 -164.04 -31.16 28.33
C GLY A 42 -162.82 -31.80 27.68
N ILE A 43 -162.16 -32.72 28.39
CA ILE A 43 -160.96 -33.43 27.91
C ILE A 43 -161.21 -34.94 28.02
N ASP A 44 -160.89 -35.68 26.95
CA ASP A 44 -160.90 -37.14 26.95
C ASP A 44 -159.60 -37.67 27.54
N LYS A 45 -159.62 -37.96 28.84
CA LYS A 45 -158.44 -38.42 29.58
C LYS A 45 -157.93 -39.77 29.06
N GLU A 46 -158.82 -40.72 28.77
CA GLU A 46 -158.43 -42.07 28.35
C GLU A 46 -157.74 -42.05 26.98
N PHE A 47 -158.24 -41.22 26.06
CA PHE A 47 -157.61 -41.04 24.76
C PHE A 47 -156.26 -40.33 24.88
N LEU A 48 -156.15 -39.27 25.69
CA LEU A 48 -154.88 -38.59 25.93
C LEU A 48 -153.85 -39.49 26.61
N ASP A 49 -154.26 -40.32 27.58
CA ASP A 49 -153.37 -41.27 28.25
C ASP A 49 -152.82 -42.31 27.25
N LYS A 50 -153.65 -42.80 26.31
CA LYS A 50 -153.19 -43.64 25.19
C LYS A 50 -152.20 -42.92 24.28
N GLN A 51 -152.44 -41.66 23.93
CA GLN A 51 -151.51 -40.85 23.12
C GLN A 51 -150.18 -40.60 23.83
N VAL A 52 -150.21 -40.37 25.16
CA VAL A 52 -148.99 -40.23 25.97
C VAL A 52 -148.21 -41.54 25.98
N GLU A 53 -148.89 -42.67 26.13
CA GLU A 53 -148.23 -43.98 26.13
C GLU A 53 -147.63 -44.31 24.77
N GLU A 54 -148.36 -44.10 23.66
CA GLU A 54 -147.83 -44.23 22.30
C GLU A 54 -146.58 -43.36 22.09
N LYS A 55 -146.61 -42.11 22.55
CA LYS A 55 -145.45 -41.21 22.46
C LYS A 55 -144.28 -41.63 23.35
N LYS A 56 -144.53 -42.26 24.51
CA LYS A 56 -143.48 -42.85 25.35
C LYS A 56 -142.84 -44.04 24.65
N GLN A 57 -143.64 -44.96 24.11
CA GLN A 57 -143.17 -46.12 23.35
C GLN A 57 -142.34 -45.68 22.15
N GLN A 58 -142.77 -44.64 21.43
CA GLN A 58 -142.01 -44.07 20.32
C GLN A 58 -140.66 -43.49 20.80
N ARG A 59 -140.65 -42.71 21.89
CA ARG A 59 -139.41 -42.16 22.48
C ARG A 59 -138.48 -43.24 23.01
N GLU A 60 -139.01 -44.34 23.52
CA GLU A 60 -138.22 -45.49 23.97
C GLU A 60 -137.63 -46.23 22.77
N TRP A 61 -138.41 -46.46 21.72
CA TRP A 61 -137.93 -47.04 20.47
C TRP A 61 -136.82 -46.18 19.83
N GLU A 62 -137.04 -44.86 19.72
CA GLU A 62 -136.04 -43.90 19.24
C GLU A 62 -134.76 -43.95 20.09
N ARG A 63 -134.88 -43.93 21.43
CA ARG A 63 -133.73 -44.07 22.33
C ARG A 63 -133.00 -45.39 22.17
N THR A 64 -133.70 -46.52 22.07
CA THR A 64 -133.04 -47.83 21.86
C THR A 64 -132.30 -47.88 20.52
N LYS A 65 -132.86 -47.26 19.48
CA LYS A 65 -132.23 -47.14 18.17
C LYS A 65 -130.99 -46.23 18.21
N GLU A 66 -131.08 -45.08 18.88
CA GLU A 66 -129.93 -44.19 19.11
C GLU A 66 -128.82 -44.92 19.87
N CYS A 67 -129.15 -45.63 20.97
CA CYS A 67 -128.17 -46.42 21.71
C CYS A 67 -127.49 -47.49 20.85
N GLN A 68 -128.22 -48.18 19.97
CA GLN A 68 -127.63 -49.16 19.05
C GLN A 68 -126.67 -48.50 18.04
N LEU A 69 -127.02 -47.32 17.52
CA LEU A 69 -126.16 -46.57 16.60
C LEU A 69 -124.91 -46.06 17.32
N ASP A 70 -125.05 -45.56 18.55
CA ASP A 70 -123.94 -45.11 19.39
C ASP A 70 -122.98 -46.26 19.70
N GLU A 71 -123.49 -47.45 20.03
CA GLU A 71 -122.66 -48.65 20.23
C GLU A 71 -121.85 -49.03 18.98
N VAL A 72 -122.48 -48.98 17.80
CA VAL A 72 -121.80 -49.26 16.52
C VAL A 72 -120.74 -48.20 16.23
N LEU A 73 -121.03 -46.92 16.50
CA LEU A 73 -120.09 -45.82 16.34
C LEU A 73 -118.87 -45.98 17.25
N ILE A 74 -119.09 -46.32 18.53
CA ILE A 74 -118.01 -46.56 19.49
C ILE A 74 -117.12 -47.70 19.00
N ARG A 75 -117.70 -48.85 18.60
CA ARG A 75 -116.92 -49.99 18.07
C ARG A 75 -116.11 -49.60 16.82
N SER A 76 -116.73 -48.86 15.90
CA SER A 76 -116.05 -48.38 14.69
C SER A 76 -114.90 -47.43 15.02
N ASN A 77 -115.09 -46.53 16.00
CA ASN A 77 -114.07 -45.57 16.43
C ASN A 77 -112.91 -46.28 17.14
N GLU A 78 -113.20 -47.24 18.02
CA GLU A 78 -112.19 -48.09 18.66
C GLU A 78 -111.35 -48.85 17.63
N HIS A 79 -111.98 -49.38 16.59
CA HIS A 79 -111.28 -50.03 15.48
C HIS A 79 -110.40 -49.06 14.69
N ALA A 80 -110.88 -47.83 14.43
CA ALA A 80 -110.11 -46.80 13.76
C ALA A 80 -108.86 -46.41 14.57
N VAL A 81 -109.00 -46.17 15.87
CA VAL A 81 -107.88 -45.83 16.78
C VAL A 81 -106.86 -46.96 16.85
N HIS A 82 -107.32 -48.22 16.88
CA HIS A 82 -106.40 -49.38 16.87
C HIS A 82 -105.60 -49.49 15.57
N LEU A 83 -106.26 -49.25 14.42
CA LEU A 83 -105.59 -49.23 13.12
C LEU A 83 -104.59 -48.06 13.02
N GLU A 84 -104.96 -46.88 13.50
CA GLU A 84 -104.07 -45.71 13.55
C GLU A 84 -102.84 -45.98 14.42
N ARG A 85 -103.02 -46.56 15.62
CA ARG A 85 -101.90 -46.95 16.49
C ARG A 85 -100.95 -47.93 15.81
N ARG A 86 -101.47 -48.95 15.14
CA ARG A 86 -100.65 -49.89 14.35
C ARG A 86 -99.88 -49.18 13.24
N GLN A 87 -100.54 -48.29 12.50
CA GLN A 87 -99.88 -47.51 11.45
C GLN A 87 -98.77 -46.60 12.02
N GLU A 88 -99.00 -45.97 13.18
CA GLU A 88 -97.98 -45.17 13.84
C GLU A 88 -96.78 -46.00 14.30
N GLU A 89 -97.01 -47.18 14.89
CA GLU A 89 -95.96 -48.11 15.31
C GLU A 89 -95.13 -48.57 14.12
N GLU A 90 -95.77 -48.95 13.01
CA GLU A 90 -95.12 -49.30 11.75
C GLU A 90 -94.29 -48.13 11.20
N ARG A 91 -94.86 -46.91 11.18
CA ARG A 91 -94.15 -45.69 10.77
C ARG A 91 -92.93 -45.43 11.66
N ARG A 92 -93.05 -45.61 12.98
CA ARG A 92 -91.93 -45.49 13.92
C ARG A 92 -90.87 -46.57 13.67
N ARG A 93 -91.28 -47.81 13.37
CA ARG A 93 -90.35 -48.91 13.05
C ARG A 93 -89.57 -48.60 11.79
N ILE A 94 -90.26 -48.24 10.71
CA ILE A 94 -89.63 -47.87 9.44
C ILE A 94 -88.69 -46.68 9.63
N ASN A 95 -89.08 -45.64 10.37
CA ASN A 95 -88.20 -44.50 10.63
C ASN A 95 -86.94 -44.90 11.39
N LYS A 96 -87.05 -45.78 12.41
CA LYS A 96 -85.89 -46.31 13.13
C LYS A 96 -84.98 -47.13 12.22
N GLU A 97 -85.55 -47.98 11.36
CA GLU A 97 -84.80 -48.76 10.38
C GLU A 97 -84.07 -47.83 9.38
N VAL A 98 -84.76 -46.82 8.85
CA VAL A 98 -84.16 -45.82 7.96
C VAL A 98 -83.05 -45.04 8.65
N GLU A 99 -83.23 -44.62 9.90
CA GLU A 99 -82.19 -43.95 10.68
C GLU A 99 -80.99 -44.88 10.94
N SER A 100 -81.24 -46.14 11.30
CA SER A 100 -80.17 -47.13 11.47
C SER A 100 -79.40 -47.36 10.17
N TYR A 101 -80.10 -47.45 9.04
CA TYR A 101 -79.49 -47.58 7.72
C TYR A 101 -78.67 -46.34 7.34
N ARG A 102 -79.18 -45.14 7.62
CA ARG A 102 -78.45 -43.88 7.41
C ARG A 102 -77.18 -43.83 8.25
N GLN A 103 -77.25 -44.24 9.52
CA GLN A 103 -76.10 -44.26 10.43
C GLN A 103 -75.03 -45.29 10.05
N VAL A 104 -75.43 -46.45 9.52
CA VAL A 104 -74.48 -47.52 9.20
C VAL A 104 -73.89 -47.36 7.79
N HIS A 105 -74.71 -46.97 6.81
CA HIS A 105 -74.34 -47.02 5.39
C HIS A 105 -74.27 -45.67 4.68
N GLN A 106 -74.76 -44.59 5.29
CA GLN A 106 -74.73 -43.24 4.70
C GLN A 106 -73.91 -42.28 5.56
N ARG A 107 -72.85 -42.82 6.18
CA ARG A 107 -71.92 -42.01 6.97
C ARG A 107 -71.19 -41.01 6.06
N ALA A 108 -70.77 -39.90 6.65
CA ALA A 108 -69.95 -38.94 5.92
C ALA A 108 -68.60 -39.55 5.52
N GLU A 109 -68.04 -40.41 6.37
CA GLU A 109 -66.74 -41.06 6.16
C GLU A 109 -66.73 -42.04 4.98
N ASP A 110 -67.86 -42.69 4.70
CA ASP A 110 -67.98 -43.70 3.63
C ASP A 110 -68.21 -43.08 2.25
N ARG A 111 -68.24 -41.75 2.14
CA ARG A 111 -68.40 -41.05 0.86
C ARG A 111 -67.15 -41.25 0.01
N ARG A 112 -67.35 -41.44 -1.30
CA ARG A 112 -66.26 -41.59 -2.28
C ARG A 112 -65.20 -40.49 -2.20
N ASP A 113 -65.63 -39.26 -1.94
CA ASP A 113 -64.78 -38.07 -1.95
C ASP A 113 -64.49 -37.58 -0.50
N TYR A 114 -64.66 -38.43 0.52
CA TYR A 114 -64.42 -38.04 1.91
C TYR A 114 -62.96 -37.64 2.18
N ASP A 115 -62.01 -38.26 1.46
CA ASP A 115 -60.59 -37.92 1.49
C ASP A 115 -60.31 -36.44 1.17
N LEU A 116 -61.14 -35.82 0.32
CA LEU A 116 -61.09 -34.39 0.02
C LEU A 116 -61.64 -33.48 1.14
N TYR A 117 -62.59 -33.99 1.93
CA TYR A 117 -63.30 -33.22 2.97
C TYR A 117 -62.85 -33.58 4.39
N ASP A 118 -61.90 -34.51 4.54
CA ASP A 118 -61.38 -34.92 5.85
C ASP A 118 -60.67 -33.73 6.53
N PRO A 119 -61.16 -33.26 7.69
CA PRO A 119 -60.54 -32.14 8.41
C PRO A 119 -59.10 -32.45 8.87
N GLU A 120 -58.71 -33.73 8.93
CA GLU A 120 -57.37 -34.16 9.28
C GLU A 120 -56.49 -34.51 8.07
N ALA A 121 -56.96 -34.28 6.84
CA ALA A 121 -56.24 -34.63 5.61
C ALA A 121 -54.79 -34.11 5.61
N LEU A 122 -54.58 -32.87 6.07
CA LEU A 122 -53.25 -32.23 6.11
C LEU A 122 -52.30 -32.85 7.15
N LYS A 123 -52.83 -33.51 8.19
CA LYS A 123 -52.02 -34.21 9.19
C LYS A 123 -51.66 -35.64 8.75
N LYS A 124 -52.54 -36.26 7.96
CA LYS A 124 -52.37 -37.62 7.43
C LYS A 124 -51.47 -37.64 6.20
N SER A 125 -51.44 -36.56 5.42
CA SER A 125 -50.56 -36.44 4.26
C SER A 125 -49.10 -36.28 4.68
N LEU A 126 -48.21 -36.98 3.98
CA LEU A 126 -46.78 -36.79 4.14
C LEU A 126 -46.35 -35.48 3.46
N PRO A 127 -45.30 -34.81 3.97
CA PRO A 127 -44.66 -33.72 3.25
C PRO A 127 -44.32 -34.17 1.83
N ALA A 128 -44.52 -33.27 0.87
CA ALA A 128 -44.34 -33.57 -0.55
C ALA A 128 -42.93 -34.11 -0.86
N ARG A 129 -41.94 -33.73 -0.04
CA ARG A 129 -40.55 -34.19 -0.06
C ARG A 129 -40.11 -34.44 1.39
N VAL A 130 -39.79 -35.69 1.71
CA VAL A 130 -39.42 -36.10 3.08
C VAL A 130 -37.93 -35.96 3.33
N ASP A 131 -37.12 -36.32 2.31
CA ASP A 131 -35.69 -36.42 2.46
C ASP A 131 -34.92 -35.58 1.44
N ASP A 132 -33.73 -35.25 1.92
CA ASP A 132 -32.81 -34.37 1.27
C ASP A 132 -31.51 -35.12 0.99
N ASN A 133 -31.49 -36.45 1.03
CA ASN A 133 -30.30 -37.22 0.69
C ASN A 133 -30.47 -37.97 -0.64
N GLY A 134 -31.68 -37.93 -1.21
CA GLY A 134 -31.91 -38.24 -2.63
C GLY A 134 -32.40 -39.64 -2.88
N ASP A 135 -32.91 -40.31 -1.85
CA ASP A 135 -33.29 -41.71 -1.89
C ASP A 135 -34.81 -41.93 -1.85
N ASP A 136 -35.63 -40.90 -2.01
CA ASP A 136 -37.07 -41.09 -2.23
C ASP A 136 -37.34 -41.61 -3.66
N PRO A 137 -37.72 -42.90 -3.83
CA PRO A 137 -37.95 -43.48 -5.16
C PRO A 137 -39.20 -42.93 -5.84
N SER A 138 -40.08 -42.25 -5.09
CA SER A 138 -41.33 -41.66 -5.59
C SER A 138 -41.10 -40.34 -6.34
N LEU A 139 -39.91 -39.72 -6.21
CA LEU A 139 -39.61 -38.39 -6.75
C LEU A 139 -38.73 -38.47 -8.01
N GLY A 140 -39.39 -38.52 -9.16
CA GLY A 140 -38.79 -38.43 -10.49
C GLY A 140 -38.71 -37.00 -11.03
N ALA A 141 -38.11 -36.84 -12.22
CA ALA A 141 -37.93 -35.54 -12.86
C ALA A 141 -39.25 -34.81 -13.21
N ALA A 142 -40.33 -35.56 -13.45
CA ALA A 142 -41.64 -35.03 -13.78
C ALA A 142 -42.38 -34.41 -12.58
N SER A 143 -42.01 -34.76 -11.35
CA SER A 143 -42.64 -34.22 -10.13
C SER A 143 -42.38 -32.72 -9.93
N ALA A 144 -41.45 -32.13 -10.70
CA ALA A 144 -40.93 -30.78 -10.55
C ALA A 144 -40.31 -30.45 -9.18
N GLN A 145 -40.25 -31.43 -8.26
CA GLN A 145 -39.54 -31.35 -6.99
C GLN A 145 -38.08 -31.81 -7.11
N LYS A 146 -37.73 -32.42 -8.27
CA LYS A 146 -36.42 -32.88 -8.68
C LYS A 146 -36.22 -32.55 -10.17
N CYS A 147 -36.04 -31.29 -10.54
CA CYS A 147 -35.85 -30.96 -11.96
C CYS A 147 -34.40 -31.22 -12.40
N ARG A 148 -34.26 -32.01 -13.47
CA ARG A 148 -32.97 -32.36 -14.07
C ARG A 148 -32.32 -31.23 -14.85
N ASN A 149 -33.06 -30.18 -15.22
CA ASN A 149 -32.56 -28.97 -15.88
C ASN A 149 -33.64 -27.89 -15.79
N ALA A 150 -33.34 -26.71 -15.26
CA ALA A 150 -34.12 -25.52 -15.55
C ALA A 150 -33.25 -24.27 -15.39
N ALA A 151 -33.20 -23.53 -16.49
CA ALA A 151 -32.43 -22.31 -16.69
C ALA A 151 -32.78 -21.21 -15.71
N GLU A 152 -31.78 -20.37 -15.46
CA GLU A 152 -31.85 -19.14 -14.68
C GLU A 152 -32.87 -18.16 -15.26
N GLU A 153 -33.78 -17.67 -14.42
CA GLU A 153 -34.12 -16.25 -14.41
C GLU A 153 -34.66 -15.85 -13.04
N ARG A 154 -33.92 -14.98 -12.33
CA ARG A 154 -34.33 -14.43 -11.04
C ARG A 154 -35.28 -13.25 -11.26
N ARG A 155 -36.40 -13.25 -10.54
CA ARG A 155 -37.04 -12.01 -10.07
C ARG A 155 -37.56 -12.20 -8.65
N ASN A 156 -36.97 -11.42 -7.77
CA ASN A 156 -37.50 -10.86 -6.53
C ASN A 156 -37.79 -11.81 -5.35
N ASP A 157 -37.01 -11.53 -4.30
CA ASP A 157 -36.98 -11.87 -2.88
C ASP A 157 -38.16 -12.63 -2.21
N GLU A 158 -37.73 -13.46 -1.25
CA GLU A 158 -38.48 -14.34 -0.34
C GLU A 158 -39.19 -15.55 -0.95
N ILE A 159 -38.41 -16.59 -1.26
CA ILE A 159 -38.93 -17.94 -1.46
C ILE A 159 -38.32 -18.84 -0.38
N LEU A 160 -39.13 -19.27 0.58
CA LEU A 160 -38.85 -20.43 1.43
C LEU A 160 -38.65 -21.63 0.51
N ARG A 161 -37.38 -22.05 0.36
CA ARG A 161 -36.95 -23.08 -0.59
C ARG A 161 -37.34 -24.47 -0.08
N LEU A 162 -38.14 -25.18 -0.87
CA LEU A 162 -38.59 -26.55 -0.57
C LEU A 162 -38.53 -27.48 -1.80
N TYR A 163 -37.74 -27.14 -2.82
CA TYR A 163 -37.64 -27.91 -4.07
C TYR A 163 -36.18 -28.08 -4.51
N ARG A 164 -35.75 -29.32 -4.77
CA ARG A 164 -34.37 -29.63 -5.21
C ARG A 164 -34.25 -29.43 -6.71
N PHE A 165 -33.45 -28.45 -7.10
CA PHE A 165 -32.96 -28.32 -8.47
C PHE A 165 -31.50 -28.81 -8.53
N GLU A 166 -31.07 -29.45 -9.63
CA GLU A 166 -29.67 -29.89 -9.76
C GLU A 166 -28.66 -28.72 -9.70
N GLY A 167 -29.10 -27.47 -9.92
CA GLY A 167 -28.29 -26.27 -9.72
C GLY A 167 -28.10 -25.85 -8.25
N GLU A 168 -28.79 -26.48 -7.30
CA GLU A 168 -28.62 -26.20 -5.87
C GLU A 168 -27.39 -26.97 -5.32
N ASP A 169 -26.23 -26.34 -5.44
CA ASP A 169 -24.96 -26.84 -4.89
C ASP A 169 -24.95 -26.75 -3.37
N ARG A 170 -25.29 -27.86 -2.69
CA ARG A 170 -25.20 -27.96 -1.21
C ARG A 170 -23.78 -27.93 -0.70
N ASN A 171 -22.87 -28.45 -1.51
CA ASN A 171 -21.45 -28.51 -1.18
C ASN A 171 -20.75 -27.21 -1.56
N LEU A 172 -21.49 -26.15 -1.94
CA LEU A 172 -20.93 -24.84 -2.25
C LEU A 172 -20.05 -24.33 -1.11
N ALA A 173 -20.51 -24.46 0.14
CA ALA A 173 -19.74 -24.01 1.30
C ALA A 173 -18.43 -24.79 1.46
N GLU A 174 -18.46 -26.11 1.28
CA GLU A 174 -17.29 -26.99 1.37
C GLU A 174 -16.33 -26.75 0.19
N ARG A 175 -16.86 -26.60 -1.03
CA ARG A 175 -16.10 -26.27 -2.24
C ARG A 175 -15.41 -24.92 -2.11
N LEU A 176 -16.12 -23.90 -1.63
CA LEU A 176 -15.54 -22.58 -1.36
C LEU A 176 -14.48 -22.63 -0.26
N LYS A 177 -14.69 -23.45 0.78
CA LYS A 177 -13.70 -23.68 1.83
C LYS A 177 -12.43 -24.31 1.26
N ALA A 178 -12.56 -25.38 0.48
CA ALA A 178 -11.44 -26.04 -0.19
C ALA A 178 -10.70 -25.10 -1.15
N GLN A 179 -11.42 -24.30 -1.95
CA GLN A 179 -10.81 -23.30 -2.84
C GLN A 179 -10.05 -22.22 -2.05
N ARG A 180 -10.60 -21.75 -0.92
CA ARG A 180 -9.92 -20.80 -0.03
C ARG A 180 -8.67 -21.40 0.60
N GLU A 181 -8.71 -22.67 1.00
CA GLU A 181 -7.56 -23.38 1.57
C GLU A 181 -6.46 -23.58 0.52
N GLN A 182 -6.81 -23.97 -0.70
CA GLN A 182 -5.87 -24.05 -1.83
C GLN A 182 -5.24 -22.69 -2.12
N MET A 183 -6.04 -21.62 -2.20
CA MET A 183 -5.54 -20.27 -2.43
C MET A 183 -4.60 -19.80 -1.31
N ARG A 184 -4.96 -20.04 -0.05
CA ARG A 184 -4.09 -19.73 1.10
C ARG A 184 -2.76 -20.49 1.01
N TRP A 185 -2.81 -21.78 0.67
CA TRP A 185 -1.61 -22.60 0.54
C TRP A 185 -0.69 -22.09 -0.57
N TRP A 186 -1.23 -21.73 -1.74
CA TRP A 186 -0.43 -21.13 -2.82
C TRP A 186 0.22 -19.81 -2.44
N ILE A 187 -0.55 -18.89 -1.83
CA ILE A 187 -0.04 -17.59 -1.40
C ILE A 187 1.05 -17.77 -0.33
N GLN A 188 0.83 -18.68 0.61
CA GLN A 188 1.80 -18.98 1.66
C GLN A 188 3.10 -19.52 1.07
N ARG A 189 3.02 -20.46 0.12
CA ARG A 189 4.20 -21.00 -0.57
C ARG A 189 4.97 -19.94 -1.37
N GLN A 190 4.26 -19.10 -2.12
CA GLN A 190 4.89 -18.00 -2.87
C GLN A 190 5.55 -16.98 -1.93
N LYS A 191 4.93 -16.69 -0.78
CA LYS A 191 5.49 -15.80 0.23
C LYS A 191 6.77 -16.39 0.82
N GLU A 192 6.75 -17.65 1.24
CA GLU A 192 7.92 -18.36 1.79
C GLU A 192 9.08 -18.40 0.78
N GLU A 193 8.79 -18.69 -0.49
CA GLU A 193 9.80 -18.68 -1.56
C GLU A 193 10.40 -17.28 -1.76
N ARG A 194 9.56 -16.24 -1.77
CA ARG A 194 10.01 -14.85 -1.90
C ARG A 194 10.84 -14.40 -0.70
N GLU A 195 10.42 -14.73 0.52
CA GLU A 195 11.16 -14.40 1.75
C GLU A 195 12.50 -15.14 1.80
N ALA A 196 12.53 -16.43 1.40
CA ALA A 196 13.77 -17.20 1.30
C ALA A 196 14.72 -16.62 0.25
N ALA A 197 14.21 -16.23 -0.93
CA ALA A 197 15.00 -15.58 -1.98
C ALA A 197 15.52 -14.21 -1.54
N GLU A 198 14.71 -13.42 -0.83
CA GLU A 198 15.13 -12.13 -0.29
C GLU A 198 16.20 -12.29 0.80
N LYS A 199 16.04 -13.28 1.69
CA LYS A 199 17.05 -13.61 2.70
C LYS A 199 18.36 -14.03 2.04
N ALA A 200 18.32 -14.94 1.06
CA ALA A 200 19.52 -15.36 0.33
C ALA A 200 20.22 -14.18 -0.37
N ARG A 201 19.45 -13.24 -0.93
CA ARG A 201 20.00 -12.00 -1.52
C ARG A 201 20.67 -11.11 -0.47
N ARG A 202 20.05 -10.93 0.70
CA ARG A 202 20.64 -10.15 1.82
C ARG A 202 21.91 -10.81 2.34
N ASP A 203 21.88 -12.12 2.59
CA ASP A 203 23.05 -12.87 3.05
C ASP A 203 24.21 -12.77 2.03
N ALA A 204 23.90 -12.81 0.73
CA ALA A 204 24.90 -12.61 -0.33
C ALA A 204 25.44 -11.16 -0.40
N GLU A 205 24.59 -10.17 -0.16
CA GLU A 205 24.98 -8.76 -0.11
C GLU A 205 25.88 -8.48 1.11
N ASP A 206 25.51 -8.99 2.28
CA ASP A 206 26.30 -8.88 3.52
C ASP A 206 27.67 -9.55 3.35
N ALA A 207 27.71 -10.75 2.75
CA ALA A 207 28.97 -11.44 2.44
C ALA A 207 29.84 -10.63 1.45
N TYR A 208 29.24 -10.02 0.43
CA TYR A 208 29.96 -9.16 -0.51
C TYR A 208 30.50 -7.91 0.20
N GLN A 209 29.69 -7.26 1.04
CA GLN A 209 30.12 -6.10 1.83
C GLN A 209 31.29 -6.45 2.76
N GLU A 210 31.26 -7.61 3.42
CA GLU A 210 32.36 -8.07 4.26
C GLU A 210 33.65 -8.24 3.45
N VAL A 211 33.57 -8.82 2.26
CA VAL A 211 34.72 -8.96 1.36
C VAL A 211 35.27 -7.59 0.95
N VAL A 212 34.42 -6.64 0.58
CA VAL A 212 34.84 -5.26 0.24
C VAL A 212 35.53 -4.60 1.43
N LEU A 213 34.94 -4.64 2.62
CA LEU A 213 35.53 -4.07 3.83
C LEU A 213 36.87 -4.73 4.18
N SER A 214 36.99 -6.05 4.00
CA SER A 214 38.25 -6.77 4.24
C SER A 214 39.35 -6.32 3.27
N ARG A 215 39.00 -6.10 1.99
CA ARG A 215 39.92 -5.60 0.96
C ARG A 215 40.36 -4.17 1.27
N ASP A 216 39.42 -3.31 1.65
CA ASP A 216 39.71 -1.90 1.94
C ASP A 216 40.59 -1.76 3.18
N LYS A 217 40.32 -2.55 4.25
CA LYS A 217 41.23 -2.65 5.41
C LYS A 217 42.63 -3.07 4.98
N ARG A 218 42.75 -4.06 4.10
CA ARG A 218 44.04 -4.55 3.59
C ARG A 218 44.76 -3.47 2.77
N ALA A 219 44.02 -2.74 1.93
CA ALA A 219 44.56 -1.61 1.18
C ALA A 219 45.09 -0.51 2.12
N MET A 220 44.32 -0.11 3.13
CA MET A 220 44.76 0.88 4.13
C MET A 220 46.02 0.43 4.87
N THR A 221 46.11 -0.85 5.25
CA THR A 221 47.33 -1.38 5.89
C THR A 221 48.55 -1.31 4.96
N LEU A 222 48.38 -1.60 3.67
CA LEU A 222 49.46 -1.52 2.69
C LEU A 222 49.90 -0.07 2.47
N THR A 223 48.97 0.86 2.27
CA THR A 223 49.27 2.29 2.13
C THR A 223 50.04 2.82 3.34
N ARG A 224 49.61 2.47 4.56
CA ARG A 224 50.34 2.84 5.78
C ARG A 224 51.76 2.27 5.80
N MET A 225 51.94 1.00 5.46
CA MET A 225 53.26 0.37 5.40
C MET A 225 54.15 1.03 4.34
N GLU A 226 53.60 1.38 3.17
CA GLU A 226 54.32 2.11 2.12
C GLU A 226 54.77 3.50 2.58
N GLU A 227 53.89 4.25 3.26
CA GLU A 227 54.21 5.55 3.85
C GLU A 227 55.31 5.42 4.92
N GLU A 228 55.24 4.41 5.78
CA GLU A 228 56.26 4.13 6.79
C GLU A 228 57.62 3.77 6.14
N CYS A 229 57.62 2.95 5.09
CA CYS A 229 58.82 2.62 4.31
C CYS A 229 59.41 3.87 3.63
N ARG A 230 58.57 4.68 2.97
CA ARG A 230 59.00 5.93 2.32
C ARG A 230 59.59 6.91 3.32
N ARG A 231 58.97 7.04 4.49
CA ARG A 231 59.49 7.87 5.58
C ARG A 231 60.86 7.39 6.06
N ARG A 232 61.04 6.08 6.32
CA ARG A 232 62.34 5.51 6.71
C ARG A 232 63.41 5.73 5.64
N LEU A 233 63.07 5.56 4.36
CA LEU A 233 64.00 5.84 3.26
C LEU A 233 64.40 7.32 3.19
N ASN A 234 63.44 8.23 3.37
CA ASN A 234 63.72 9.66 3.41
C ASN A 234 64.59 10.04 4.61
N GLU A 235 64.30 9.49 5.80
CA GLU A 235 65.11 9.68 7.01
C GLU A 235 66.54 9.18 6.79
N ALA A 236 66.73 7.97 6.26
CA ALA A 236 68.03 7.41 5.95
C ALA A 236 68.79 8.29 4.93
N THR A 237 68.13 8.72 3.85
CA THR A 237 68.71 9.61 2.83
C THR A 237 69.11 10.96 3.44
N ALA A 238 68.28 11.53 4.32
CA ALA A 238 68.59 12.77 5.01
C ALA A 238 69.79 12.63 5.95
N THR A 239 69.88 11.51 6.69
CA THR A 239 71.05 11.24 7.55
C THR A 239 72.33 11.06 6.73
N PHE A 240 72.26 10.35 5.60
CA PHE A 240 73.39 10.19 4.69
C PHE A 240 73.84 11.53 4.10
N ASN A 241 72.90 12.34 3.60
CA ASN A 241 73.21 13.67 3.06
C ASN A 241 73.80 14.60 4.12
N ARG A 242 73.34 14.50 5.37
CA ARG A 242 73.91 15.27 6.49
C ARG A 242 75.35 14.83 6.78
N ALA A 243 75.60 13.53 6.91
CA ALA A 243 76.94 13.00 7.11
C ALA A 243 77.89 13.38 5.95
N LEU A 244 77.41 13.31 4.70
CA LEU A 244 78.17 13.73 3.53
C LEU A 244 78.49 15.23 3.55
N ALA A 245 77.54 16.07 3.99
CA ALA A 245 77.78 17.51 4.13
C ALA A 245 78.81 17.81 5.24
N GLU A 246 78.75 17.11 6.37
CA GLU A 246 79.72 17.20 7.45
C GLU A 246 81.12 16.76 7.00
N GLU A 247 81.23 15.64 6.28
CA GLU A 247 82.49 15.17 5.68
C GLU A 247 83.08 16.23 4.73
N GLN A 248 82.27 16.79 3.84
CA GLN A 248 82.70 17.85 2.93
C GLN A 248 83.18 19.11 3.68
N GLN A 249 82.47 19.51 4.74
CA GLN A 249 82.88 20.64 5.58
C GLN A 249 84.20 20.35 6.28
N HIS A 250 84.36 19.14 6.84
CA HIS A 250 85.57 18.74 7.53
C HIS A 250 86.77 18.70 6.57
N ARG A 251 86.56 18.19 5.35
CA ARG A 251 87.57 18.19 4.28
C ARG A 251 87.99 19.60 3.91
N ARG A 252 87.04 20.51 3.66
CA ARG A 252 87.33 21.93 3.37
C ARG A 252 88.07 22.60 4.52
N HIS A 253 87.73 22.28 5.77
CA HIS A 253 88.44 22.80 6.93
C HIS A 253 89.89 22.30 6.98
N CYS A 254 90.12 21.00 6.76
CA CYS A 254 91.46 20.44 6.68
C CYS A 254 92.29 21.07 5.55
N GLU A 255 91.71 21.21 4.36
CA GLU A 255 92.33 21.88 3.20
C GLU A 255 92.66 23.35 3.53
N ALA A 256 91.75 24.08 4.17
CA ALA A 256 92.00 25.46 4.59
C ALA A 256 93.11 25.56 5.66
N VAL A 257 93.18 24.62 6.61
CA VAL A 257 94.26 24.57 7.60
C VAL A 257 95.60 24.29 6.92
N GLN A 258 95.64 23.35 5.97
CA GLN A 258 96.83 23.07 5.16
C GLN A 258 97.27 24.31 4.38
N ASP A 259 96.35 25.00 3.70
CA ASP A 259 96.67 26.24 2.98
C ASP A 259 97.26 27.32 3.92
N GLU A 260 96.75 27.45 5.15
CA GLU A 260 97.30 28.38 6.14
C GLU A 260 98.68 27.95 6.65
N GLU A 261 98.93 26.65 6.81
CA GLU A 261 100.24 26.11 7.14
C GLU A 261 101.25 26.32 6.00
N ASP A 262 100.85 26.10 4.76
CA ASP A 262 101.66 26.33 3.57
C ASP A 262 102.00 27.82 3.43
N LYS A 263 101.03 28.73 3.62
CA LYS A 263 101.29 30.18 3.67
C LYS A 263 102.29 30.55 4.75
N LYS A 264 102.16 29.97 5.96
CA LYS A 264 103.11 30.21 7.06
C LYS A 264 104.49 29.66 6.74
N ALA A 265 104.57 28.48 6.12
CA ALA A 265 105.82 27.88 5.69
C ALA A 265 106.49 28.72 4.61
N GLU A 266 105.73 29.24 3.63
CA GLU A 266 106.22 30.17 2.61
C GLU A 266 106.76 31.46 3.25
N ILE A 267 106.01 32.08 4.16
CA ILE A 267 106.45 33.26 4.91
C ILE A 267 107.73 32.96 5.71
N TYR A 268 107.75 31.85 6.46
CA TYR A 268 108.91 31.46 7.26
C TYR A 268 110.13 31.25 6.37
N ASN A 269 109.99 30.49 5.28
CA ASN A 269 111.05 30.23 4.31
C ASN A 269 111.59 31.52 3.70
N HIS A 270 110.74 32.50 3.39
CA HIS A 270 111.20 33.81 2.91
C HIS A 270 111.91 34.62 3.99
N VAL A 271 111.38 34.64 5.23
CA VAL A 271 111.94 35.41 6.35
C VAL A 271 113.29 34.86 6.81
N THR A 272 113.43 33.54 6.93
CA THR A 272 114.74 32.90 7.20
C THR A 272 115.58 32.74 5.95
N GLY A 273 114.99 33.06 4.79
CA GLY A 273 115.64 32.99 3.52
C GLY A 273 116.83 33.94 3.45
N ASP A 274 117.86 33.41 2.84
CA ASP A 274 119.07 34.05 2.35
C ASP A 274 118.90 35.47 1.78
N PHE A 275 117.80 35.74 1.07
CA PHE A 275 117.58 37.06 0.46
C PHE A 275 117.21 38.15 1.48
N LEU A 276 116.32 37.85 2.44
CA LEU A 276 115.84 38.83 3.43
C LEU A 276 116.73 38.93 4.68
N THR A 277 117.41 37.85 5.06
CA THR A 277 118.37 37.86 6.18
C THR A 277 119.69 38.53 5.82
N GLU A 278 119.91 38.75 4.52
CA GLU A 278 121.12 39.32 3.94
C GLU A 278 122.42 38.67 4.45
N ALA A 279 122.39 37.36 4.77
CA ALA A 279 123.52 36.67 5.38
C ALA A 279 124.83 36.91 4.60
N ARG A 280 125.88 37.35 5.31
CA ARG A 280 127.20 37.62 4.70
C ARG A 280 127.84 36.35 4.12
N GLU A 281 127.51 35.19 4.67
CA GLU A 281 127.97 33.87 4.20
C GLU A 281 127.67 33.66 2.70
N GLN A 282 126.65 34.33 2.16
CA GLN A 282 126.34 34.33 0.72
C GLN A 282 127.45 34.90 -0.17
N ALA A 283 128.31 35.74 0.40
CA ALA A 283 129.44 36.36 -0.26
C ALA A 283 130.67 35.44 -0.23
N GLU A 284 130.67 34.34 0.53
CA GLU A 284 131.80 33.42 0.58
C GLU A 284 131.92 32.65 -0.73
N SER A 285 133.12 32.63 -1.30
CA SER A 285 133.38 31.86 -2.50
C SER A 285 133.69 30.42 -2.15
N THR A 286 133.18 29.49 -2.95
CA THR A 286 133.60 28.09 -2.97
C THR A 286 135.09 27.90 -3.25
N ARG A 287 135.81 28.95 -3.67
CA ARG A 287 137.27 28.96 -3.92
C ARG A 287 138.12 29.37 -2.69
N GLY A 288 137.50 29.60 -1.54
CA GLY A 288 138.19 29.76 -0.25
C GLY A 288 137.96 31.12 0.44
N PRO A 289 138.40 31.25 1.71
CA PRO A 289 137.94 32.30 2.63
C PRO A 289 138.35 33.73 2.26
N CYS A 290 139.40 33.90 1.45
CA CYS A 290 139.99 35.22 1.19
C CYS A 290 139.47 35.90 -0.09
N LYS A 291 138.50 35.33 -0.80
CA LYS A 291 137.97 35.94 -2.03
C LYS A 291 136.44 35.96 -2.03
N PRO A 292 135.79 37.07 -1.62
CA PRO A 292 134.34 37.15 -1.69
C PRO A 292 133.85 37.21 -3.14
N LEU A 293 132.62 36.71 -3.36
CA LEU A 293 131.91 36.82 -4.63
C LEU A 293 131.55 38.28 -4.92
N ALA A 294 131.95 38.77 -6.10
CA ALA A 294 131.80 40.18 -6.47
C ALA A 294 130.34 40.66 -6.44
N ASP A 295 129.41 39.87 -6.98
CA ASP A 295 128.00 40.23 -7.10
C ASP A 295 127.24 40.25 -5.76
N ARG A 296 127.80 39.62 -4.72
CA ARG A 296 127.16 39.40 -3.42
C ARG A 296 127.91 40.05 -2.26
N TYR A 297 128.93 40.85 -2.55
CA TYR A 297 129.75 41.50 -1.53
C TYR A 297 128.97 42.57 -0.77
N LYS A 298 128.88 42.42 0.56
CA LYS A 298 128.11 43.29 1.47
C LYS A 298 129.01 43.93 2.54
N GLY A 299 129.96 44.77 2.10
CA GLY A 299 130.82 45.56 2.99
C GLY A 299 131.88 44.73 3.77
N MET A 300 132.65 45.39 4.64
CA MET A 300 133.66 44.76 5.51
C MET A 300 133.06 44.38 6.87
N THR A 301 133.62 43.40 7.59
CA THR A 301 133.14 43.03 8.94
C THR A 301 133.45 44.14 9.95
N ALA A 302 132.70 44.15 11.06
CA ALA A 302 133.00 45.05 12.18
C ALA A 302 134.43 44.83 12.70
N ASP A 303 134.92 43.59 12.67
CA ASP A 303 136.29 43.23 13.08
C ASP A 303 137.33 43.70 12.06
N GLU A 304 137.09 43.55 10.75
CA GLU A 304 137.95 44.08 9.68
C GLU A 304 138.02 45.61 9.74
N LEU A 305 136.88 46.27 9.92
CA LEU A 305 136.79 47.72 10.09
C LEU A 305 137.50 48.18 11.38
N LYS A 306 137.49 47.36 12.43
CA LYS A 306 138.20 47.66 13.68
C LYS A 306 139.71 47.72 13.46
N VAL A 307 140.28 46.79 12.67
CA VAL A 307 141.71 46.83 12.30
C VAL A 307 142.06 48.15 11.60
N PHE A 308 141.22 48.63 10.68
CA PHE A 308 141.44 49.92 10.02
C PHE A 308 141.31 51.10 10.99
N ARG A 309 140.35 51.08 11.90
CA ARG A 309 140.20 52.12 12.94
C ARG A 309 141.41 52.16 13.87
N ASP A 310 141.90 51.00 14.29
CA ASP A 310 143.08 50.87 15.15
C ASP A 310 144.35 51.34 14.41
N ALA A 311 144.50 51.01 13.13
CA ALA A 311 145.60 51.50 12.29
C ALA A 311 145.53 53.04 12.07
N GLN A 312 144.33 53.60 11.90
CA GLN A 312 144.15 55.06 11.81
C GLN A 312 144.53 55.76 13.11
N LEU A 313 144.21 55.18 14.26
CA LEU A 313 144.64 55.68 15.56
C LEU A 313 146.18 55.72 15.68
N GLN A 314 146.85 54.65 15.26
CA GLN A 314 148.32 54.60 15.23
C GLN A 314 148.91 55.66 14.28
N GLN A 315 148.33 55.83 13.08
CA GLN A 315 148.73 56.90 12.16
C GLN A 315 148.52 58.30 12.75
N MET A 316 147.44 58.51 13.50
CA MET A 316 147.21 59.78 14.20
C MET A 316 148.29 60.05 15.26
N GLU A 317 148.73 59.02 16.00
CA GLU A 317 149.85 59.16 16.94
C GLU A 317 151.17 59.50 16.22
N GLU A 318 151.49 58.84 15.10
CA GLU A 318 152.70 59.13 14.30
C GLU A 318 152.68 60.54 13.68
N ILE A 319 151.52 60.96 13.15
CA ILE A 319 151.31 62.32 12.62
C ILE A 319 151.43 63.36 13.75
N HIS A 320 150.95 63.07 14.95
CA HIS A 320 151.06 63.97 16.10
C HIS A 320 152.53 64.16 16.53
N VAL A 321 153.35 63.10 16.46
CA VAL A 321 154.81 63.18 16.68
C VAL A 321 155.50 63.97 15.56
N SER A 322 155.06 63.82 14.31
CA SER A 322 155.58 64.56 13.15
C SER A 322 155.19 66.05 13.11
N ILE A 323 154.04 66.42 13.69
CA ILE A 323 153.55 67.80 13.71
C ILE A 323 154.20 68.59 14.86
N SER A 324 154.53 67.97 15.99
CA SER A 324 155.22 68.67 17.09
C SER A 324 156.59 69.23 16.71
N SER A 325 157.26 68.72 15.67
CA SER A 325 158.56 69.23 15.18
C SER A 325 158.45 70.31 14.09
N THR A 326 157.25 70.61 13.57
CA THR A 326 157.04 71.55 12.46
C THR A 326 156.19 72.78 12.83
N VAL A 327 155.65 72.82 14.06
CA VAL A 327 154.73 73.88 14.53
C VAL A 327 155.43 75.18 14.97
N GLU A 328 156.76 75.23 15.14
CA GLU A 328 157.46 76.51 15.39
C GLU A 328 157.72 77.36 14.11
N PHE A 329 157.46 76.84 12.90
CA PHE A 329 157.86 77.53 11.65
C PHE A 329 156.70 78.12 10.81
N VAL A 330 155.43 77.86 11.13
CA VAL A 330 154.31 78.27 10.24
C VAL A 330 153.20 79.04 10.97
N GLN A 331 153.60 79.92 11.90
CA GLN A 331 152.71 80.93 12.49
C GLN A 331 152.82 82.30 11.78
N TYR A 332 153.36 82.35 10.56
CA TYR A 332 153.64 83.60 9.83
C TYR A 332 152.85 83.82 8.51
N LEU A 333 152.11 82.87 7.95
CA LEU A 333 151.47 83.10 6.64
C LEU A 333 150.11 82.41 6.49
N LYS A 334 149.02 83.10 6.87
CA LYS A 334 147.84 83.39 6.01
C LYS A 334 146.59 83.75 6.82
N GLN A 335 146.41 85.05 7.05
CA GLN A 335 145.13 85.72 6.81
C GLN A 335 144.89 85.82 5.30
N SER A 336 143.61 85.78 4.91
CA SER A 336 143.01 86.39 3.69
C SER A 336 142.33 85.45 2.69
N ILE A 337 141.07 85.82 2.42
CA ILE A 337 140.23 85.63 1.20
C ILE A 337 139.42 84.32 1.16
N THR A 338 138.14 84.31 1.56
CA THR A 338 136.89 84.78 0.89
C THR A 338 136.52 84.11 -0.44
N SER A 339 135.33 83.48 -0.43
CA SER A 339 134.18 83.71 -1.33
C SER A 339 134.27 83.42 -2.84
N ALA A 340 133.28 82.67 -3.35
CA ALA A 340 132.40 82.97 -4.50
C ALA A 340 132.07 81.69 -5.29
N HIS A 341 130.82 81.20 -5.22
CA HIS A 341 129.75 81.36 -6.23
C HIS A 341 130.02 80.71 -7.60
N PHE A 342 129.11 79.85 -8.11
CA PHE A 342 128.05 80.22 -9.09
C PHE A 342 127.47 78.99 -9.86
N LYS A 343 126.15 78.77 -9.70
CA LYS A 343 125.03 78.45 -10.64
C LYS A 343 125.13 77.46 -11.84
N TYR A 344 123.91 76.98 -12.20
CA TYR A 344 123.35 76.52 -13.50
C TYR A 344 123.37 74.98 -13.73
N SER A 345 122.39 74.28 -14.35
CA SER A 345 121.17 74.60 -15.11
C SER A 345 120.34 73.31 -15.44
N LEU A 346 119.00 73.46 -15.50
CA LEU A 346 117.95 72.83 -16.35
C LEU A 346 117.84 71.33 -16.75
N ALA A 347 116.59 70.84 -16.53
CA ALA A 347 115.60 70.26 -17.47
C ALA A 347 115.48 68.74 -17.75
N VAL A 348 114.22 68.20 -17.69
CA VAL A 348 113.40 67.64 -18.80
C VAL A 348 112.21 66.72 -18.33
N MET A 349 110.97 67.09 -18.76
CA MET A 349 109.76 66.34 -19.21
C MET A 349 108.88 65.33 -18.39
N TYR A 350 107.58 65.70 -18.21
CA TYR A 350 106.24 65.06 -18.51
C TYR A 350 105.93 63.52 -18.28
N PRO A 351 104.65 63.01 -18.31
CA PRO A 351 103.43 63.18 -17.46
C PRO A 351 102.61 61.86 -17.18
N LEU A 352 101.31 61.97 -16.76
CA LEU A 352 100.18 60.97 -16.67
C LEU A 352 100.06 60.19 -15.33
N THR A 353 98.92 59.90 -14.67
CA THR A 353 97.47 59.71 -15.01
C THR A 353 96.64 59.50 -13.70
N THR A 354 95.38 59.98 -13.57
CA THR A 354 94.10 59.17 -13.44
C THR A 354 93.77 58.60 -12.03
N ILE A 355 92.56 58.58 -11.43
CA ILE A 355 91.16 58.96 -11.74
C ILE A 355 90.41 59.16 -10.40
N ASN A 356 89.44 60.07 -10.41
CA ASN A 356 88.46 60.30 -9.35
C ASN A 356 87.05 59.91 -9.86
N PHE A 357 86.34 59.10 -9.08
CA PHE A 357 84.91 59.15 -8.73
C PHE A 357 83.86 59.70 -9.74
N ASN A 358 83.00 58.83 -10.29
CA ASN A 358 81.52 58.97 -10.36
C ASN A 358 80.84 57.98 -11.34
N VAL A 359 80.18 56.91 -10.84
CA VAL A 359 79.19 56.12 -11.64
C VAL A 359 77.95 55.64 -10.86
N ARG A 360 77.86 55.74 -9.52
CA ARG A 360 76.90 54.90 -8.76
C ARG A 360 75.47 55.44 -8.49
N LYS A 361 74.92 56.38 -9.27
CA LYS A 361 73.57 56.93 -8.97
C LYS A 361 72.58 57.06 -10.14
N LEU A 362 72.95 56.70 -11.38
CA LEU A 362 72.06 56.82 -12.55
C LEU A 362 71.57 55.49 -13.15
N LEU A 363 72.02 54.34 -12.65
CA LEU A 363 71.68 53.02 -13.21
C LEU A 363 70.53 52.27 -12.49
N SER A 364 69.96 52.77 -11.38
CA SER A 364 68.90 52.07 -10.63
C SER A 364 67.45 52.47 -10.98
N LYS A 365 67.24 53.68 -11.52
CA LYS A 365 65.88 54.15 -11.87
C LYS A 365 65.41 53.68 -13.26
N SER A 366 66.33 53.54 -14.21
CA SER A 366 66.04 53.07 -15.57
C SER A 366 65.73 51.57 -15.63
N SER A 367 66.43 50.76 -14.82
CA SER A 367 66.21 49.31 -14.72
C SER A 367 64.89 48.98 -14.02
N PHE A 368 64.53 49.70 -12.95
CA PHE A 368 63.26 49.49 -12.24
C PHE A 368 62.02 49.84 -13.07
N GLN A 369 62.10 50.88 -13.93
CA GLN A 369 61.01 51.23 -14.85
C GLN A 369 60.81 50.19 -15.97
N LYS A 370 61.90 49.57 -16.44
CA LYS A 370 61.82 48.47 -17.43
C LYS A 370 61.17 47.21 -16.83
N ILE A 371 61.53 46.84 -15.61
CA ILE A 371 60.94 45.69 -14.90
C ILE A 371 59.44 45.90 -14.70
N LYS A 372 58.99 47.08 -14.24
CA LYS A 372 57.55 47.38 -14.09
C LYS A 372 56.78 47.37 -15.41
N LEU A 373 57.42 47.73 -16.53
CA LEU A 373 56.80 47.70 -17.84
C LEU A 373 56.68 46.25 -18.35
N GLU A 374 57.71 45.42 -18.12
CA GLU A 374 57.67 44.00 -18.42
C GLU A 374 56.64 43.24 -17.58
N GLU A 375 56.52 43.54 -16.29
CA GLU A 375 55.47 42.97 -15.43
C GLU A 375 54.06 43.30 -15.94
N LYS A 376 53.83 44.54 -16.40
CA LYS A 376 52.55 44.92 -17.01
C LYS A 376 52.25 44.14 -18.28
N ARG A 377 53.25 43.99 -19.17
CA ARG A 377 53.10 43.22 -20.41
C ARG A 377 52.81 41.75 -20.12
N ILE A 378 53.50 41.16 -19.16
CA ILE A 378 53.26 39.78 -18.72
C ILE A 378 51.84 39.64 -18.17
N ASN A 379 51.36 40.62 -17.40
CA ASN A 379 50.01 40.58 -16.85
C ASN A 379 48.93 40.73 -17.94
N GLU A 380 49.14 41.61 -18.92
CA GLU A 380 48.27 41.74 -20.11
C GLU A 380 48.25 40.44 -20.94
N ASP A 381 49.40 39.78 -21.12
CA ASP A 381 49.49 38.48 -21.80
C ASP A 381 48.72 37.37 -21.03
N TRP A 382 48.77 37.38 -19.69
CA TRP A 382 47.99 36.47 -18.85
C TRP A 382 46.48 36.73 -18.92
N ASP A 383 46.07 37.99 -18.93
CA ASP A 383 44.66 38.38 -19.06
C ASP A 383 44.10 37.94 -20.43
N HIS A 384 44.88 38.12 -21.51
CA HIS A 384 44.50 37.63 -22.84
C HIS A 384 44.41 36.10 -22.93
N LEU A 385 45.32 35.37 -22.28
CA LEU A 385 45.27 33.92 -22.22
C LEU A 385 44.02 33.44 -21.45
N MET A 386 43.70 34.13 -20.34
CA MET A 386 42.51 33.85 -19.53
C MET A 386 41.22 34.07 -20.33
N ASP A 387 41.10 35.19 -21.04
CA ASP A 387 39.94 35.49 -21.89
C ASP A 387 39.76 34.46 -23.01
N SER A 388 40.86 34.01 -23.63
CA SER A 388 40.83 32.95 -24.64
C SER A 388 40.35 31.60 -24.07
N HIS A 389 40.83 31.24 -22.88
CA HIS A 389 40.36 30.03 -22.18
C HIS A 389 38.89 30.13 -21.78
N LEU A 390 38.43 31.29 -21.30
CA LEU A 390 37.03 31.54 -20.96
C LEU A 390 36.12 31.43 -22.17
N GLN A 391 36.49 32.01 -23.32
CA GLN A 391 35.72 31.88 -24.56
C GLN A 391 35.65 30.43 -25.04
N THR A 392 36.74 29.68 -24.91
CA THR A 392 36.80 28.26 -25.27
C THR A 392 35.94 27.40 -24.34
N ALA A 393 36.00 27.65 -23.03
CA ALA A 393 35.16 26.95 -22.06
C ALA A 393 33.67 27.25 -22.29
N TYR A 394 33.34 28.51 -22.57
CA TYR A 394 31.97 28.95 -22.87
C TYR A 394 31.42 28.32 -24.15
N SER A 395 32.22 28.22 -25.22
CA SER A 395 31.78 27.56 -26.46
C SER A 395 31.51 26.07 -26.26
N TYR A 396 32.39 25.37 -25.52
CA TYR A 396 32.16 23.97 -25.15
C TYR A 396 30.90 23.78 -24.30
N GLU A 397 30.64 24.67 -23.34
CA GLU A 397 29.44 24.62 -22.51
C GLU A 397 28.16 24.84 -23.34
N CYS A 398 28.18 25.80 -24.27
CA CYS A 398 27.09 26.01 -25.23
C CYS A 398 26.85 24.78 -26.11
N GLU A 399 27.89 24.14 -26.65
CA GLU A 399 27.75 22.91 -27.45
C GLU A 399 27.19 21.75 -26.63
N LEU A 400 27.65 21.57 -25.39
CA LEU A 400 27.12 20.56 -24.48
C LEU A 400 25.64 20.80 -24.18
N ASN A 401 25.25 22.06 -23.96
CA ASN A 401 23.86 22.41 -23.71
C ASN A 401 22.97 22.19 -24.93
N GLN A 402 23.46 22.48 -26.15
CA GLN A 402 22.74 22.15 -27.39
C GLN A 402 22.56 20.63 -27.54
N ARG A 403 23.63 19.84 -27.36
CA ARG A 403 23.56 18.37 -27.43
C ARG A 403 22.61 17.79 -26.39
N LYS A 404 22.62 18.31 -25.15
CA LYS A 404 21.67 17.91 -24.10
C LYS A 404 20.23 18.23 -24.49
N SER A 405 19.97 19.41 -25.05
CA SER A 405 18.64 19.81 -25.52
C SER A 405 18.14 18.90 -26.65
N GLU A 406 18.99 18.59 -27.63
CA GLU A 406 18.66 17.65 -28.71
C GLU A 406 18.37 16.24 -28.19
N LEU A 407 19.17 15.75 -27.24
CA LEU A 407 18.97 14.44 -26.64
C LEU A 407 17.65 14.39 -25.86
N ASN A 408 17.33 15.45 -25.12
CA ASN A 408 16.05 15.59 -24.42
C ASN A 408 14.85 15.63 -25.38
N LYS A 409 14.98 16.30 -26.53
CA LYS A 409 13.94 16.27 -27.57
C LYS A 409 13.71 14.86 -28.11
N LYS A 410 14.79 14.13 -28.43
CA LYS A 410 14.69 12.72 -28.88
C LYS A 410 14.03 11.82 -27.83
N ILE A 411 14.38 11.99 -26.55
CA ILE A 411 13.74 11.25 -25.45
C ILE A 411 12.24 11.60 -25.36
N ALA A 412 11.87 12.87 -25.50
CA ALA A 412 10.47 13.29 -25.48
C ALA A 412 9.67 12.70 -26.65
N GLU A 413 10.25 12.68 -27.85
CA GLU A 413 9.65 12.05 -29.05
C GLU A 413 9.46 10.54 -28.88
N GLU A 414 10.45 9.82 -28.34
CA GLU A 414 10.33 8.39 -28.06
C GLU A 414 9.30 8.11 -26.96
N ASN A 415 9.27 8.91 -25.90
CA ASN A 415 8.24 8.80 -24.85
C ASN A 415 6.83 9.02 -25.40
N LEU A 416 6.66 9.97 -26.34
CA LEU A 416 5.39 10.20 -27.01
C LEU A 416 4.98 8.99 -27.85
N ARG A 417 5.90 8.44 -28.66
CA ARG A 417 5.66 7.21 -29.44
C ARG A 417 5.28 6.02 -28.57
N LEU A 418 5.99 5.80 -27.47
CA LEU A 418 5.68 4.73 -26.52
C LEU A 418 4.29 4.91 -25.89
N ALA A 419 3.92 6.14 -25.55
CA ALA A 419 2.59 6.43 -25.02
C ALA A 419 1.48 6.16 -26.06
N GLU A 420 1.70 6.53 -27.32
CA GLU A 420 0.77 6.23 -28.41
C GLU A 420 0.63 4.72 -28.64
N GLN A 421 1.74 3.97 -28.65
CA GLN A 421 1.73 2.52 -28.78
C GLN A 421 0.98 1.85 -27.63
N GLN A 422 1.22 2.29 -26.38
CA GLN A 422 0.49 1.79 -25.21
C GLN A 422 -1.01 2.05 -25.34
N LYS A 423 -1.38 3.27 -25.76
CA LYS A 423 -2.78 3.64 -25.99
C LYS A 423 -3.43 2.77 -27.06
N GLN A 424 -2.79 2.60 -28.21
CA GLN A 424 -3.27 1.74 -29.30
C GLN A 424 -3.41 0.28 -28.86
N HIS A 425 -2.45 -0.23 -28.09
CA HIS A 425 -2.50 -1.57 -27.55
C HIS A 425 -3.68 -1.76 -26.58
N GLN A 426 -3.91 -0.77 -25.71
CA GLN A 426 -5.02 -0.80 -24.76
C GLN A 426 -6.38 -0.71 -25.49
N GLU A 427 -6.48 0.11 -26.54
CA GLU A 427 -7.65 0.16 -27.42
C GLU A 427 -7.88 -1.18 -28.14
N TYR A 428 -6.81 -1.83 -28.62
CA TYR A 428 -6.89 -3.17 -29.22
C TYR A 428 -7.44 -4.21 -28.23
N LEU A 429 -6.88 -4.27 -27.01
CA LEU A 429 -7.34 -5.19 -25.97
C LEU A 429 -8.82 -4.97 -25.67
N ASN A 430 -9.24 -3.73 -25.44
CA ASN A 430 -10.62 -3.39 -25.13
C ASN A 430 -11.58 -3.68 -26.29
N ARG A 431 -11.15 -3.47 -27.54
CA ARG A 431 -12.03 -3.60 -28.71
C ARG A 431 -12.13 -5.03 -29.22
N ILE A 432 -11.04 -5.80 -29.19
CA ILE A 432 -10.93 -7.10 -29.85
C ILE A 432 -10.87 -8.23 -28.83
N VAL A 433 -10.06 -8.10 -27.77
CA VAL A 433 -9.80 -9.22 -26.83
C VAL A 433 -10.87 -9.30 -25.75
N TYR A 434 -11.23 -8.18 -25.14
CA TYR A 434 -12.20 -8.14 -24.03
C TYR A 434 -13.66 -8.12 -24.48
N LYS A 435 -13.93 -7.99 -25.79
CA LYS A 435 -15.25 -8.24 -26.34
C LYS A 435 -15.41 -9.73 -26.58
N THR A 436 -16.04 -10.43 -25.65
CA THR A 436 -16.43 -11.82 -25.85
C THR A 436 -17.61 -11.88 -26.81
N GLN A 437 -17.35 -12.25 -28.07
CA GLN A 437 -18.40 -12.67 -28.98
C GLN A 437 -18.58 -14.19 -28.88
N PRO A 438 -19.81 -14.70 -28.70
CA PRO A 438 -20.05 -16.13 -28.71
C PRO A 438 -19.65 -16.71 -30.07
N THR A 439 -18.79 -17.72 -30.06
CA THR A 439 -18.30 -18.40 -31.27
C THR A 439 -19.45 -19.13 -31.96
N ALA A 440 -19.44 -19.30 -33.29
CA ALA A 440 -20.51 -20.02 -34.00
C ALA A 440 -20.83 -21.42 -33.42
N ALA A 441 -19.80 -22.11 -32.91
CA ALA A 441 -19.93 -23.38 -32.19
C ALA A 441 -20.84 -23.32 -30.95
N PHE A 442 -20.93 -22.15 -30.27
CA PHE A 442 -21.86 -21.92 -29.16
C PHE A 442 -23.31 -22.01 -29.63
N TYR A 443 -23.64 -21.37 -30.76
CA TYR A 443 -25.00 -21.41 -31.30
C TYR A 443 -25.36 -22.78 -31.89
N GLU A 444 -24.40 -23.47 -32.49
CA GLU A 444 -24.58 -24.83 -32.98
C GLU A 444 -24.78 -25.86 -31.85
N GLN A 445 -24.49 -25.56 -30.59
CA GLN A 445 -24.82 -26.49 -29.50
C GLN A 445 -26.33 -26.60 -29.27
N PHE A 446 -27.10 -25.59 -29.67
CA PHE A 446 -28.56 -25.56 -29.53
C PHE A 446 -29.25 -26.25 -30.72
N ASN A 447 -30.36 -26.95 -30.47
CA ASN A 447 -31.19 -27.64 -31.48
C ASN A 447 -30.52 -28.80 -32.26
N LYS A 448 -29.46 -29.42 -31.73
CA LYS A 448 -28.84 -30.62 -32.32
C LYS A 448 -29.60 -31.94 -32.12
N GLY A 449 -30.71 -31.94 -31.38
CA GLY A 449 -31.56 -33.12 -31.15
C GLY A 449 -33.03 -32.81 -31.41
N THR A 450 -33.78 -33.78 -31.93
CA THR A 450 -35.20 -33.68 -32.31
C THR A 450 -36.17 -33.96 -31.15
N ARG A 451 -35.72 -33.87 -29.89
CA ARG A 451 -36.48 -34.32 -28.73
C ARG A 451 -37.27 -33.21 -28.05
#